data_AF-A0A6I7FD21-F1
#
_entry.id   AF-A0A6I7FD21-F1
#
_cell.length_a   1.000
_cell.length_b   1.000
_cell.length_c   1.000
_cell.angle_alpha   90.00
_cell.angle_beta   90.00
_cell.angle_gamma   90.00
#
_symmetry.space_group_name_H-M   'P 1'
#
loop_
_entity.id
_entity.type
_entity.pdbx_description
1 polymer ?
#
loop_
_entity_poly.entity_id
_entity_poly.type
_entity_poly.pdbx_seq_one_letter_code
_entity_poly.pdbx_strand_id
1 'polypeptide(L)' 'MFLVSYVWLHNQIHAVISESVQSHNQALGKLKRQGGTIIQNERKDNALGSVIVNGKKSVWPLTKSEGLEANG' A
#
# COMPACT_ATOMS: atom_id res chain seq x y z
N MET A 1 -1.57 7.80 4.54
CA MET A 1 -2.49 7.59 3.38
C MET A 1 -1.72 6.78 2.36
N PHE A 2 -2.28 5.71 1.83
CA PHE A 2 -1.64 4.88 0.80
C PHE A 2 -2.50 4.80 -0.46
N LEU A 3 -1.85 4.81 -1.61
CA LEU A 3 -2.45 4.47 -2.90
C LEU A 3 -2.12 3.02 -3.20
N VAL A 4 -3.12 2.27 -3.66
CA VAL A 4 -2.97 0.87 -4.05
C VAL A 4 -3.55 0.71 -5.43
N SER A 5 -2.75 0.24 -6.38
CA SER A 5 -3.25 -0.13 -7.70
C SER A 5 -2.84 -1.55 -8.05
N TYR A 6 -3.74 -2.26 -8.71
CA TYR A 6 -3.49 -3.59 -9.24
C TYR A 6 -3.36 -3.50 -10.76
N VAL A 7 -2.28 -4.06 -11.29
CA VAL A 7 -1.97 -4.06 -12.72
C VAL A 7 -1.89 -5.49 -13.22
N TRP A 8 -2.66 -5.79 -14.26
CA TRP A 8 -2.53 -7.03 -15.02
C TRP A 8 -1.41 -6.89 -16.04
N LEU A 9 -0.38 -7.71 -15.94
CA LEU A 9 0.76 -7.75 -16.86
C LEU A 9 1.35 -9.16 -16.88
N HIS A 10 1.69 -9.67 -18.06
CA HIS A 10 2.33 -11.00 -18.23
C HIS A 10 1.63 -12.14 -17.47
N ASN A 11 0.29 -12.18 -17.53
CA ASN A 11 -0.55 -13.16 -16.84
C ASN A 11 -0.40 -13.17 -15.31
N GLN A 12 -0.01 -12.04 -14.72
CA GLN A 12 0.18 -11.86 -13.28
C GLN A 12 -0.45 -10.53 -12.82
N ILE A 13 -0.81 -10.49 -11.53
CA ILE A 13 -1.28 -9.28 -10.86
C ILE A 13 -0.11 -8.65 -10.11
N HIS A 14 0.23 -7.42 -10.48
CA HIS A 14 1.23 -6.61 -9.78
C HIS A 14 0.51 -5.57 -8.91
N ALA A 15 0.79 -5.58 -7.61
CA ALA A 15 0.32 -4.55 -6.68
C ALA A 15 1.36 -3.42 -6.60
N VAL A 16 0.94 -2.18 -6.89
CA VAL A 16 1.71 -0.97 -6.66
C VAL A 16 1.15 -0.28 -5.43
N ILE A 17 1.96 -0.14 -4.38
CA ILE A 17 1.59 0.50 -3.12
C ILE A 17 2.53 1.66 -2.89
N SER A 18 2.01 2.86 -2.62
CA SER A 18 2.84 4.05 -2.42
C SER A 18 2.12 5.09 -1.56
N GLU A 19 2.89 5.86 -0.79
CA GLU A 19 2.37 7.01 -0.01
C GLU A 19 2.37 8.32 -0.82
N SER A 20 3.18 8.39 -1.88
CA SER A 20 3.29 9.56 -2.77
C SER A 20 2.60 9.31 -4.11
N VAL A 21 1.74 10.25 -4.52
CA VAL A 21 1.08 10.25 -5.84
C VAL A 21 2.12 10.23 -6.97
N GLN A 22 3.22 10.98 -6.82
CA GLN A 22 4.25 11.09 -7.86
C GLN A 22 4.94 9.75 -8.08
N SER A 23 5.42 9.11 -7.01
CA SER A 23 6.08 7.80 -7.08
C SER A 23 5.13 6.71 -7.59
N HIS A 24 3.86 6.77 -7.14
CA HIS A 24 2.81 5.84 -7.56
C HIS A 24 2.57 5.90 -9.08
N ASN A 25 2.37 7.10 -9.60
CA ASN A 25 2.15 7.33 -11.03
C ASN A 25 3.38 6.98 -11.87
N GLN A 26 4.59 7.22 -11.36
CA GLN A 26 5.81 6.83 -12.05
C GLN A 26 5.93 5.30 -12.18
N ALA A 27 5.61 4.55 -11.12
CA ALA A 27 5.61 3.09 -11.13
C ALA A 27 4.53 2.54 -12.09
N LEU A 28 3.32 3.08 -12.03
CA LEU A 28 2.24 2.74 -12.97
C LEU A 28 2.62 3.04 -14.42
N GLY A 29 3.28 4.17 -14.69
CA GLY A 29 3.77 4.53 -16.02
C GLY A 29 4.78 3.52 -16.56
N LYS A 30 5.67 2.98 -15.72
CA LYS A 30 6.60 1.91 -16.11
C LYS A 30 5.85 0.63 -16.51
N LEU A 31 4.89 0.20 -15.70
CA LEU A 31 4.09 -1.01 -15.99
C LEU A 31 3.22 -0.84 -17.24
N LYS A 32 2.61 0.33 -17.43
CA LYS A 32 1.85 0.64 -18.65
C LYS A 32 2.71 0.58 -19.91
N ARG A 33 3.94 1.10 -19.87
CA ARG A 33 4.89 1.01 -21.00
C ARG A 33 5.28 -0.43 -21.35
N GLN A 34 5.16 -1.36 -20.40
CA GLN A 34 5.37 -2.78 -20.62
C GLN A 34 4.11 -3.52 -21.13
N GLY A 35 3.00 -2.80 -21.36
CA GLY A 35 1.72 -3.38 -21.78
C GLY A 35 0.77 -3.70 -20.62
N GLY A 36 1.07 -3.23 -19.41
CA GLY A 36 0.25 -3.49 -18.23
C GLY A 36 -1.05 -2.68 -18.24
N THR A 37 -2.14 -3.32 -17.82
CA THR A 37 -3.47 -2.71 -17.70
C THR A 37 -3.85 -2.55 -16.23
N ILE A 38 -4.22 -1.34 -15.80
CA ILE A 38 -4.73 -1.11 -14.45
C ILE A 38 -6.12 -1.72 -14.37
N ILE A 39 -6.32 -2.67 -13.45
CA ILE A 39 -7.61 -3.33 -13.23
C ILE A 39 -8.34 -2.80 -11.99
N GLN A 40 -7.61 -2.22 -11.04
CA GLN A 40 -8.19 -1.61 -9.84
C GLN A 40 -7.28 -0.51 -9.31
N ASN A 41 -7.88 0.55 -8.78
CA ASN A 41 -7.17 1.65 -8.14
C ASN A 41 -7.93 2.09 -6.88
N GLU A 42 -7.24 2.10 -5.76
CA GLU A 42 -7.80 2.40 -4.44
C GLU A 42 -6.94 3.44 -3.73
N ARG A 43 -7.62 4.34 -3.01
CA ARG A 43 -6.98 5.22 -2.04
C ARG A 43 -7.42 4.76 -0.65
N LYS A 44 -6.44 4.49 0.21
CA LYS A 44 -6.64 4.08 1.60
C LYS A 44 -6.15 5.19 2.52
N ASP A 45 -7.09 6.02 2.94
CA ASP A 45 -6.91 6.98 4.02
C ASP A 45 -7.04 6.27 5.37
N ASN A 46 -6.27 6.70 6.38
CA ASN A 46 -6.37 6.19 7.76
C ASN A 46 -6.28 4.65 7.91
N ALA A 47 -5.51 3.97 7.07
CA ALA A 47 -5.24 2.55 7.23
C ALA A 47 -4.36 2.35 8.48
N LEU A 48 -5.00 2.08 9.62
CA LEU A 48 -4.32 1.41 10.73
C LEU A 48 -4.14 -0.05 10.29
N GLY A 49 -2.90 -0.52 10.35
CA GLY A 49 -2.61 -1.92 10.14
C GLY A 49 -3.28 -2.72 11.25
N SER A 50 -3.54 -4.00 10.99
CA SER A 50 -3.89 -4.90 12.08
C SER A 50 -3.18 -6.22 11.86
N VAL A 51 -2.49 -6.68 12.89
CA VAL A 51 -1.88 -8.00 12.92
C VAL A 51 -2.74 -8.90 13.82
N ILE A 52 -2.87 -10.17 13.45
CA ILE A 52 -3.53 -11.15 14.31
C ILE A 52 -2.45 -11.80 15.17
N VAL A 53 -2.55 -11.63 16.49
CA VAL A 53 -1.65 -12.25 17.46
C VAL A 53 -2.49 -13.20 18.32
N ASN A 54 -2.14 -14.49 18.33
CA ASN A 54 -2.88 -15.52 19.07
C ASN A 54 -4.41 -15.50 18.80
N GLY A 55 -4.79 -15.36 17.53
CA GLY A 55 -6.20 -15.33 17.11
C GLY A 55 -6.95 -14.03 17.44
N LYS A 56 -6.29 -13.03 18.04
CA LYS A 56 -6.87 -11.72 18.34
C LYS A 56 -6.35 -10.67 17.36
N LYS A 57 -7.26 -9.91 16.75
CA LYS A 57 -6.92 -8.78 15.87
C LYS A 57 -6.42 -7.62 16.74
N SER A 58 -5.14 -7.26 16.59
CA SER A 58 -4.52 -6.14 17.27
C SER A 58 -4.24 -5.02 16.26
N VAL A 59 -4.70 -3.81 16.57
CA VAL A 59 -4.46 -2.62 15.75
C VAL A 59 -3.00 -2.19 15.92
N TRP A 60 -2.27 -2.03 14.82
CA TRP A 60 -0.88 -1.57 14.79
C TRP A 60 -0.78 -0.34 13.87
N PRO A 61 -0.20 0.77 14.33
CA PRO A 61 0.08 1.91 13.46
C PRO A 61 1.10 1.49 12.39
N LEU A 62 0.76 1.64 11.10
CA LEU A 62 1.65 1.28 9.98
C LEU A 62 2.81 2.26 9.81
N THR A 63 2.69 3.45 10.39
CA THR A 63 3.78 4.41 10.51
C THR A 63 4.53 4.10 11.79
N LYS A 64 5.75 3.55 11.65
CA LYS A 64 6.77 3.67 12.70
C LYS A 64 6.97 5.16 12.98
N SER A 65 6.34 5.68 14.03
CA SER A 65 6.98 6.70 14.82
C SER A 65 7.88 5.94 15.79
N GLU A 66 9.14 5.69 15.38
CA GLU A 66 10.16 5.38 16.38
C GLU A 66 10.20 6.58 17.34
N GLY A 67 9.76 6.38 18.58
CA GLY A 67 9.87 7.38 19.64
C GLY A 67 8.71 8.37 19.75
N LEU A 68 7.55 7.91 20.19
CA LEU A 68 6.78 8.71 21.14
C LEU A 68 6.71 7.89 22.42
N GLU A 69 7.51 8.36 23.38
CA GLU A 69 7.73 7.76 24.69
C GLU A 69 6.40 7.37 25.31
N ALA A 70 6.23 6.07 25.58
CA ALA A 70 5.32 5.62 26.62
C ALA A 70 5.96 5.97 27.96
N ASN A 71 5.83 7.23 28.37
CA ASN A 71 6.09 7.61 29.75
C ASN A 71 4.76 7.61 30.50
N GLY A 72 4.60 6.54 31.29
CA GLY A 72 3.94 6.43 32.59
C GLY A 72 2.72 7.28 32.88
#